data_AF-A0A6L5Y5V8-F1
#
_entry.id   AF-A0A6L5Y5V8-F1
#
_cell.length_a   1.000
_cell.length_b   1.000
_cell.length_c   1.000
_cell.angle_alpha   90.00
_cell.angle_beta   90.00
_cell.angle_gamma   90.00
#
_symmetry.space_group_name_H-M   'P 1'
#
loop_
_entity.id
_entity.type
_entity.pdbx_description
1 polymer ?
#
loop_
_entity_poly.entity_id
_entity_poly.type
_entity_poly.pdbx_seq_one_letter_code
_entity_poly.pdbx_strand_id
1 'polypeptide(L)'
;MQVPEKQPDEKRSPEVLHIYADEDHVHMQKPKKERGKQNQIVPLVTVSEGIEKVSERRNRTIRPMHFVDEEFNGKQLWESVEGYIAKAYDTETLKHTYVHGGGEKWIEKGLNAFKRTKHIIDGYHYQKELDRICKRFSKRNVRTVITTAITNDDKHKVDHFLHTLMEARRKKMWRQRKVLEHIC
;
A
#
# COMPACT_ATOMS: atom_id res chain seq x y z
N MET A 1 8.39 -14.89 -19.00
CA MET A 1 8.85 -16.15 -18.37
C MET A 1 7.63 -16.93 -17.89
N GLN A 2 7.42 -18.17 -18.35
CA GLN A 2 6.43 -19.06 -17.74
C GLN A 2 7.08 -19.74 -16.54
N VAL A 3 6.73 -19.31 -15.33
CA VAL A 3 7.16 -19.96 -14.09
C VAL A 3 6.14 -21.06 -13.77
N PRO A 4 6.53 -22.35 -13.74
CA PRO A 4 5.60 -23.47 -13.56
C PRO A 4 4.74 -23.37 -12.30
N GLU A 5 5.31 -22.86 -11.20
CA GLU A 5 4.63 -22.66 -9.91
C GLU A 5 3.48 -21.64 -9.98
N LYS A 6 3.49 -20.78 -11.00
CA LYS A 6 2.45 -19.76 -11.23
C LYS A 6 1.35 -20.26 -12.17
N GLN A 7 1.36 -21.55 -12.53
CA GLN A 7 0.29 -22.16 -13.30
C GLN A 7 -0.73 -22.76 -12.32
N PRO A 8 -1.95 -22.23 -12.26
CA PRO A 8 -3.00 -22.78 -11.42
C PRO A 8 -3.52 -24.09 -12.03
N ASP A 9 -3.70 -25.13 -11.20
CA ASP A 9 -4.25 -26.41 -11.66
C ASP A 9 -5.71 -26.29 -12.11
N GLU A 10 -6.49 -25.47 -11.39
CA GLU A 10 -7.91 -25.20 -11.67
C GLU A 10 -8.22 -23.72 -11.42
N LYS A 11 -9.22 -23.21 -12.16
CA LYS A 11 -9.76 -21.87 -11.93
C LYS A 11 -10.58 -21.84 -10.65
N ARG A 12 -10.41 -20.76 -9.88
CA ARG A 12 -11.12 -20.51 -8.62
C ARG A 12 -12.02 -19.29 -8.76
N SER A 13 -13.07 -19.21 -7.94
CA SER A 13 -14.06 -18.13 -8.03
C SER A 13 -14.32 -17.47 -6.67
N PRO A 14 -13.30 -16.87 -6.02
CA PRO A 14 -13.54 -16.09 -4.81
C PRO A 14 -14.35 -14.83 -5.15
N GLU A 15 -15.15 -14.33 -4.21
CA GLU A 15 -15.84 -13.06 -4.42
C GLU A 15 -14.90 -11.85 -4.36
N VAL A 16 -13.77 -11.98 -3.64
CA VAL A 16 -12.81 -10.90 -3.39
C VAL A 16 -11.38 -11.40 -3.55
N LEU A 17 -10.53 -10.59 -4.18
CA LEU A 17 -9.08 -10.79 -4.20
C LEU A 17 -8.35 -9.64 -3.49
N HIS A 18 -7.27 -10.00 -2.81
CA HIS A 18 -6.38 -9.08 -2.12
C HIS A 18 -4.99 -9.12 -2.76
N ILE A 19 -4.53 -7.98 -3.25
CA ILE A 19 -3.25 -7.80 -3.93
C ILE A 19 -2.44 -6.87 -3.03
N TYR A 20 -1.43 -7.40 -2.36
CA TYR A 20 -0.55 -6.62 -1.49
C TYR A 20 0.70 -6.23 -2.27
N ALA A 21 0.97 -4.93 -2.39
CA ALA A 21 2.13 -4.40 -3.08
C ALA A 21 2.98 -3.54 -2.13
N ASP A 22 4.29 -3.75 -2.16
CA ASP A 22 5.27 -3.02 -1.36
C ASP A 22 6.64 -3.01 -2.07
N GLU A 23 7.63 -2.34 -1.49
CA GLU A 23 9.01 -2.32 -1.96
C GLU A 23 10.00 -2.68 -0.85
N ASP A 24 10.98 -3.53 -1.15
CA ASP A 24 12.10 -3.79 -0.24
C ASP A 24 13.35 -3.02 -0.70
N HIS A 25 14.11 -2.50 0.26
CA HIS A 25 15.35 -1.77 0.03
C HIS A 25 16.52 -2.67 0.40
N VAL A 26 17.00 -3.45 -0.57
CA VAL A 26 17.99 -4.50 -0.37
C VAL A 26 19.41 -3.95 -0.50
N HIS A 27 20.28 -4.29 0.46
CA HIS A 27 21.72 -4.03 0.37
C HIS A 27 22.40 -5.15 -0.42
N MET A 28 22.94 -4.80 -1.58
CA MET A 28 23.56 -5.76 -2.49
C MET A 28 25.00 -6.05 -2.11
N GLN A 29 25.38 -7.33 -2.14
CA GLN A 29 26.78 -7.71 -2.04
C GLN A 29 27.48 -7.44 -3.38
N LYS A 30 28.49 -6.58 -3.36
CA LYS A 30 29.30 -6.33 -4.55
C LYS A 30 30.11 -7.58 -4.93
N PRO A 31 30.32 -7.83 -6.24
CA PRO A 31 31.32 -8.78 -6.70
C PRO A 31 32.64 -8.55 -5.97
N LYS A 32 33.30 -9.63 -5.54
CA LYS A 32 34.59 -9.57 -4.82
C LYS A 32 34.60 -8.79 -3.49
N LYS A 33 33.43 -8.48 -2.91
CA LYS A 33 33.30 -7.73 -1.64
C LYS A 33 33.96 -6.36 -1.67
N GLU A 34 33.93 -5.70 -2.82
CA GLU A 34 34.43 -4.33 -2.96
C GLU A 34 33.77 -3.37 -1.96
N ARG A 35 34.52 -2.35 -1.53
CA ARG A 35 34.01 -1.35 -0.58
C ARG A 35 32.95 -0.44 -1.22
N GLY A 36 32.07 0.11 -0.39
CA GLY A 36 31.01 1.06 -0.78
C GLY A 36 29.60 0.45 -0.83
N LYS A 37 28.58 1.30 -0.80
CA LYS A 37 27.16 0.87 -0.77
C LYS A 37 26.64 0.60 -2.18
N GLN A 38 25.92 -0.51 -2.34
CA GLN A 38 25.06 -0.76 -3.50
C GLN A 38 23.70 -1.18 -2.95
N ASN A 39 22.65 -0.49 -3.40
CA ASN A 39 21.29 -0.75 -2.97
C ASN A 39 20.44 -1.05 -4.20
N GLN A 40 19.42 -1.87 -4.01
CA GLN A 40 18.43 -2.19 -5.02
C GLN A 40 17.06 -2.10 -4.38
N ILE A 41 16.11 -1.46 -5.06
CA ILE A 41 14.72 -1.49 -4.65
C ILE A 41 14.07 -2.64 -5.40
N VAL A 42 13.43 -3.55 -4.67
CA VAL A 42 12.77 -4.73 -5.23
C VAL A 42 11.26 -4.60 -4.99
N PRO A 43 10.44 -4.45 -6.05
CA PRO A 43 8.99 -4.48 -5.91
C PRO A 43 8.51 -5.88 -5.53
N LEU A 44 7.59 -5.93 -4.60
CA LEU A 44 6.96 -7.16 -4.10
C LEU A 44 5.46 -7.05 -4.34
N VAL A 45 4.86 -8.04 -5.00
CA VAL A 45 3.40 -8.15 -5.14
C VAL A 45 2.93 -9.54 -4.74
N THR A 46 1.90 -9.61 -3.90
CA THR A 46 1.28 -10.87 -3.47
C THR A 46 -0.22 -10.86 -3.78
N VAL A 47 -0.67 -11.83 -4.57
CA VAL A 47 -2.10 -12.10 -4.81
C VAL A 47 -2.60 -13.11 -3.77
N SER A 48 -3.77 -12.90 -3.18
CA SER A 48 -4.35 -13.78 -2.17
C SER A 48 -5.89 -13.73 -2.17
N GLU A 49 -6.51 -14.82 -1.73
CA GLU A 49 -7.96 -14.92 -1.49
C GLU A 49 -8.37 -14.34 -0.12
N GLY A 50 -7.43 -13.78 0.64
CA GLY A 50 -7.68 -13.16 1.94
C GLY A 50 -6.87 -13.80 3.07
N ILE A 51 -7.36 -13.63 4.30
CA ILE A 51 -6.68 -14.07 5.52
C ILE A 51 -7.67 -14.84 6.37
N GLU A 52 -7.26 -16.00 6.88
CA GLU A 52 -8.03 -16.79 7.84
C GLU A 52 -7.30 -16.92 9.18
N LYS A 53 -8.08 -16.97 10.26
CA LYS A 53 -7.55 -17.21 11.60
C LYS A 53 -7.32 -18.71 11.79
N VAL A 54 -6.07 -19.12 12.01
CA VAL A 54 -5.71 -20.53 12.25
C VAL A 54 -5.47 -20.84 13.73
N SER A 55 -5.26 -19.82 14.56
CA SER A 55 -5.21 -19.93 16.02
C SER A 55 -5.46 -18.57 16.68
N GLU A 56 -5.45 -18.50 18.01
CA GLU A 56 -5.61 -17.25 18.76
C GLU A 56 -4.63 -16.15 18.31
N ARG A 57 -3.37 -16.50 18.03
CA ARG A 57 -2.28 -15.55 17.73
C ARG A 57 -1.72 -15.67 16.31
N ARG A 58 -2.37 -16.46 15.44
CA ARG A 58 -1.84 -16.73 14.10
C ARG A 58 -2.94 -16.69 13.06
N ASN A 59 -2.67 -15.91 12.03
CA ASN A 59 -3.44 -15.91 10.80
C ASN A 59 -2.63 -16.56 9.68
N ARG A 60 -3.32 -17.10 8.68
CA ARG A 60 -2.74 -17.65 7.45
C ARG A 60 -3.27 -16.85 6.26
N THR A 61 -2.38 -16.49 5.36
CA THR A 61 -2.75 -15.93 4.04
C THR A 61 -3.27 -17.06 3.17
N ILE A 62 -4.45 -16.88 2.58
CA ILE A 62 -5.12 -17.89 1.79
C ILE A 62 -4.57 -17.83 0.37
N ARG A 63 -3.99 -18.96 -0.08
CA ARG A 63 -3.43 -19.19 -1.43
C ARG A 63 -2.59 -18.02 -1.95
N PRO A 64 -1.53 -17.61 -1.22
CA PRO A 64 -0.67 -16.53 -1.67
C PRO A 64 0.06 -16.92 -2.95
N MET A 65 0.16 -15.98 -3.88
CA MET A 65 1.05 -16.05 -5.04
C MET A 65 1.93 -14.81 -5.10
N HIS A 66 3.24 -15.02 -5.14
CA HIS A 66 4.23 -13.95 -5.01
C HIS A 66 4.86 -13.59 -6.37
N PHE A 67 5.06 -12.30 -6.58
CA PHE A 67 5.71 -11.72 -7.73
C PHE A 67 6.76 -10.74 -7.26
N VAL A 68 7.95 -10.87 -7.83
CA VAL A 68 9.10 -10.01 -7.59
C VAL A 68 9.73 -9.70 -8.94
N ASP A 69 10.39 -8.56 -9.03
CA ASP A 69 11.13 -8.17 -10.22
C ASP A 69 12.41 -7.45 -9.82
N GLU A 70 13.55 -8.14 -9.98
CA GLU A 70 14.84 -7.57 -9.63
C GLU A 70 15.18 -6.33 -10.46
N GLU A 71 14.75 -6.24 -11.71
CA GLU A 71 15.04 -5.08 -12.57
C GLU A 71 14.12 -3.89 -12.28
N PHE A 72 13.15 -4.06 -11.37
CA PHE A 72 12.10 -3.10 -11.04
C PHE A 72 11.38 -2.59 -12.29
N ASN A 73 10.96 -3.49 -13.16
CA ASN A 73 10.07 -3.18 -14.26
C ASN A 73 8.61 -3.32 -13.82
N GLY A 74 8.11 -2.28 -13.11
CA GLY A 74 6.74 -2.29 -12.57
C GLY A 74 5.65 -2.58 -13.60
N LYS A 75 5.84 -2.22 -14.88
CA LYS A 75 4.88 -2.54 -15.94
C LYS A 75 4.83 -4.06 -16.21
N GLN A 76 5.99 -4.68 -16.46
CA GLN A 76 6.07 -6.12 -16.72
C GLN A 76 5.65 -6.96 -15.50
N LEU A 77 5.96 -6.47 -14.29
CA LEU A 77 5.50 -7.08 -13.06
C LEU A 77 3.97 -7.12 -12.99
N TRP A 78 3.30 -6.00 -13.26
CA TRP A 78 1.83 -5.93 -13.27
C TRP A 78 1.21 -6.74 -14.39
N GLU A 79 1.80 -6.77 -15.60
CA GLU A 79 1.36 -7.65 -16.69
C GLU A 79 1.42 -9.14 -16.27
N SER A 80 2.45 -9.52 -15.51
CA SER A 80 2.57 -10.88 -14.97
C SER A 80 1.53 -11.20 -13.90
N VAL A 81 1.22 -10.23 -13.03
CA VAL A 81 0.17 -10.36 -12.01
C VAL A 81 -1.21 -10.48 -12.66
N GLU A 82 -1.53 -9.62 -13.63
CA GLU A 82 -2.79 -9.66 -14.37
C GLU A 82 -2.95 -10.98 -15.14
N GLY A 83 -1.88 -11.41 -15.83
CA GLY A 83 -1.86 -12.68 -16.54
C GLY A 83 -2.05 -13.89 -15.62
N TYR A 84 -1.52 -13.84 -14.40
CA TYR A 84 -1.81 -14.87 -13.38
C TYR A 84 -3.27 -14.84 -12.96
N ILE A 85 -3.81 -13.66 -12.63
CA ILE A 85 -5.20 -13.53 -12.16
C ILE A 85 -6.18 -14.08 -13.22
N ALA A 86 -5.99 -13.73 -14.49
CA ALA A 86 -6.84 -14.19 -15.59
C ALA A 86 -6.81 -15.72 -15.79
N LYS A 87 -5.68 -16.36 -15.44
CA LYS A 87 -5.52 -17.82 -15.51
C LYS A 87 -6.07 -18.52 -14.26
N ALA A 88 -5.82 -17.97 -13.08
CA ALA A 88 -6.11 -18.60 -11.79
C ALA A 88 -7.54 -18.39 -11.32
N TYR A 89 -8.21 -17.34 -11.79
CA TYR A 89 -9.51 -16.96 -11.28
C TYR A 89 -10.55 -16.77 -12.38
N ASP A 90 -11.81 -17.04 -12.04
CA ASP A 90 -12.96 -16.58 -12.81
C ASP A 90 -13.23 -15.11 -12.50
N THR A 91 -12.69 -14.25 -13.35
CA THR A 91 -12.71 -12.80 -13.16
C THR A 91 -14.11 -12.19 -13.24
N GLU A 92 -15.10 -12.87 -13.83
CA GLU A 92 -16.46 -12.35 -13.94
C GLU A 92 -17.21 -12.43 -12.60
N THR A 93 -16.83 -13.39 -11.74
CA THR A 93 -17.41 -13.57 -10.39
C THR A 93 -16.85 -12.62 -9.34
N LEU A 94 -15.69 -12.00 -9.59
CA LEU A 94 -15.03 -11.09 -8.65
C LEU A 94 -15.87 -9.86 -8.38
N LYS A 95 -16.35 -9.67 -7.15
CA LYS A 95 -17.02 -8.42 -6.72
C LYS A 95 -16.02 -7.30 -6.54
N HIS A 96 -14.86 -7.58 -5.93
CA HIS A 96 -13.81 -6.60 -5.68
C HIS A 96 -12.40 -7.18 -5.82
N THR A 97 -11.49 -6.38 -6.37
CA THR A 97 -10.04 -6.62 -6.33
C THR A 97 -9.41 -5.48 -5.55
N TYR A 98 -8.91 -5.74 -4.34
CA TYR A 98 -8.27 -4.72 -3.53
C TYR A 98 -6.77 -4.72 -3.76
N VAL A 99 -6.23 -3.58 -4.20
CA VAL A 99 -4.79 -3.35 -4.26
C VAL A 99 -4.38 -2.56 -3.02
N HIS A 100 -3.63 -3.20 -2.13
CA HIS A 100 -3.14 -2.65 -0.88
C HIS A 100 -1.70 -2.15 -1.10
N GLY A 101 -1.37 -0.93 -0.67
CA GLY A 101 0.02 -0.44 -0.70
C GLY A 101 0.23 0.96 -0.11
N GLY A 102 1.46 1.47 -0.22
CA GLY A 102 1.93 2.71 0.41
C GLY A 102 1.65 4.01 -0.37
N GLY A 103 1.10 3.93 -1.58
CA GLY A 103 0.82 5.08 -2.45
C GLY A 103 1.95 5.42 -3.43
N GLU A 104 2.90 4.51 -3.63
CA GLU A 104 3.94 4.63 -4.64
C GLU A 104 3.31 4.64 -6.05
N LYS A 105 3.80 5.52 -6.94
CA LYS A 105 3.22 5.74 -8.28
C LYS A 105 3.10 4.47 -9.13
N TRP A 106 3.97 3.48 -8.92
CA TRP A 106 3.92 2.22 -9.65
C TRP A 106 2.82 1.29 -9.13
N ILE A 107 2.50 1.36 -7.83
CA ILE A 107 1.39 0.64 -7.20
C ILE A 107 0.06 1.28 -7.58
N GLU A 108 -0.02 2.62 -7.57
CA GLU A 108 -1.20 3.37 -8.04
C GLU A 108 -1.57 3.09 -9.50
N LYS A 109 -0.62 2.58 -10.29
CA LYS A 109 -0.84 2.18 -11.70
C LYS A 109 -1.21 0.70 -11.84
N GLY A 110 -1.02 -0.10 -10.80
CA GLY A 110 -1.26 -1.53 -10.81
C GLY A 110 -2.73 -1.87 -11.01
N LEU A 111 -3.03 -2.72 -11.99
CA LEU A 111 -4.38 -3.22 -12.26
C LEU A 111 -5.44 -2.11 -12.50
N ASN A 112 -5.04 -0.91 -12.91
CA ASN A 112 -5.97 0.21 -13.15
C ASN A 112 -7.00 -0.08 -14.25
N ALA A 113 -6.63 -0.88 -15.26
CA ALA A 113 -7.53 -1.31 -16.32
C ALA A 113 -8.36 -2.55 -15.92
N PHE A 114 -8.05 -3.18 -14.78
CA PHE A 114 -8.73 -4.40 -14.33
C PHE A 114 -10.08 -4.06 -13.70
N LYS A 115 -11.11 -4.86 -14.01
CA LYS A 115 -12.47 -4.61 -13.53
C LYS A 115 -12.53 -4.64 -12.00
N ARG A 116 -13.33 -3.73 -11.43
CA ARG A 116 -13.70 -3.72 -10.00
C ARG A 116 -12.50 -3.61 -9.03
N THR A 117 -11.40 -3.01 -9.50
CA THR A 117 -10.22 -2.71 -8.70
C THR A 117 -10.45 -1.51 -7.78
N LYS A 118 -10.02 -1.63 -6.52
CA LYS A 118 -9.99 -0.55 -5.53
C LYS A 118 -8.60 -0.48 -4.89
N HIS A 119 -7.92 0.65 -5.05
CA HIS A 119 -6.66 0.91 -4.36
C HIS A 119 -6.93 1.44 -2.96
N ILE A 120 -6.31 0.82 -1.96
CA ILE A 120 -6.44 1.17 -0.56
C ILE A 120 -5.07 1.18 0.12
N ILE A 121 -4.94 1.98 1.18
CA ILE A 121 -3.75 1.95 2.03
C ILE A 121 -3.80 0.71 2.92
N ASP A 122 -2.70 -0.04 3.00
CA ASP A 122 -2.64 -1.15 3.94
C ASP A 122 -2.52 -0.67 5.40
N GLY A 123 -2.75 -1.58 6.34
CA GLY A 123 -2.76 -1.27 7.77
C GLY A 123 -1.42 -0.74 8.30
N TYR A 124 -0.29 -1.18 7.73
CA TYR A 124 1.03 -0.71 8.16
C TYR A 124 1.28 0.72 7.69
N HIS A 125 1.06 0.99 6.40
CA HIS A 125 1.20 2.32 5.82
C HIS A 125 0.21 3.32 6.43
N TYR A 126 -1.02 2.88 6.72
CA TYR A 126 -1.99 3.66 7.47
C TYR A 126 -1.44 4.08 8.84
N GLN A 127 -0.92 3.12 9.61
CA GLN A 127 -0.40 3.41 10.94
C GLN A 127 0.84 4.31 10.88
N LYS A 128 1.73 4.08 9.91
CA LYS A 128 2.93 4.89 9.66
C LYS A 128 2.56 6.34 9.36
N GLU A 129 1.55 6.58 8.53
CA GLU A 129 1.08 7.94 8.25
C GLU A 129 0.33 8.56 9.42
N LEU A 130 -0.51 7.81 10.11
CA LEU A 130 -1.20 8.28 11.30
C LEU A 130 -0.18 8.75 12.36
N ASP A 131 0.91 8.01 12.55
CA ASP A 131 1.99 8.36 13.47
C ASP A 131 2.74 9.62 13.03
N ARG A 132 2.98 9.81 11.73
CA ARG A 132 3.58 11.03 11.17
C ARG A 132 2.70 12.25 11.45
N ILE A 133 1.38 12.14 11.24
CA ILE A 133 0.43 13.22 11.53
C ILE A 133 0.40 13.51 13.04
N CYS A 134 0.34 12.46 13.88
CA CYS A 134 0.38 12.62 15.34
C CYS A 134 1.63 13.35 15.81
N LYS A 135 2.83 12.99 15.31
CA LYS A 135 4.09 13.68 15.63
C LYS A 135 4.06 15.14 15.19
N ARG A 136 3.53 15.42 14.00
CA ARG A 136 3.44 16.78 13.45
C ARG A 136 2.49 17.67 14.23
N PHE A 137 1.40 17.10 14.74
CA PHE A 137 0.35 17.80 15.50
C PHE A 137 0.26 17.25 16.93
N SER A 138 1.41 17.16 17.61
CA SER A 138 1.54 16.54 18.94
C SER A 138 0.66 17.14 20.04
N LYS A 139 0.18 18.39 19.85
CA LYS A 139 -0.74 19.08 20.77
C LYS A 139 -2.23 18.79 20.48
N ARG A 140 -2.53 17.88 19.56
CA ARG A 140 -3.89 17.53 19.14
C ARG A 140 -4.13 16.04 19.36
N ASN A 141 -5.36 15.67 19.68
CA ASN A 141 -5.77 14.27 19.89
C ASN A 141 -5.99 13.54 18.55
N VAL A 142 -5.01 13.61 17.64
CA VAL A 142 -5.15 13.16 16.25
C VAL A 142 -5.58 11.70 16.17
N ARG A 143 -4.84 10.81 16.87
CA ARG A 143 -5.10 9.37 16.84
C ARG A 143 -6.54 9.07 17.24
N THR A 144 -6.95 9.53 18.43
CA THR A 144 -8.30 9.27 18.96
C THR A 144 -9.39 9.77 18.03
N VAL A 145 -9.26 11.00 17.50
CA VAL A 145 -10.31 11.57 16.64
C VAL A 145 -10.42 10.79 15.32
N ILE A 146 -9.30 10.51 14.67
CA ILE A 146 -9.28 9.80 13.38
C ILE A 146 -9.75 8.34 13.56
N THR A 147 -9.21 7.61 14.54
CA THR A 147 -9.59 6.20 14.75
C THR A 147 -11.06 6.06 15.13
N THR A 148 -11.58 6.92 16.01
CA THR A 148 -13.01 6.90 16.39
C THR A 148 -13.91 7.21 15.21
N ALA A 149 -13.54 8.19 14.37
CA ALA A 149 -14.33 8.53 13.19
C ALA A 149 -14.35 7.38 12.18
N ILE A 150 -13.21 6.73 11.93
CA ILE A 150 -13.11 5.56 11.04
C ILE A 150 -13.93 4.39 11.59
N THR A 151 -13.86 4.10 12.89
CA THR A 151 -14.66 3.03 13.51
C THR A 151 -16.17 3.28 13.36
N ASN A 152 -16.59 4.54 13.31
CA ASN A 152 -17.99 4.93 13.13
C ASN A 152 -18.38 5.18 11.66
N ASP A 153 -17.50 4.88 10.70
CA ASP A 153 -17.68 5.17 9.27
C ASP A 153 -17.99 6.66 8.97
N ASP A 154 -17.50 7.56 9.82
CA ASP A 154 -17.73 9.01 9.75
C ASP A 154 -16.62 9.70 8.95
N LYS A 155 -16.66 9.49 7.63
CA LYS A 155 -15.70 10.12 6.70
C LYS A 155 -15.71 11.65 6.79
N HIS A 156 -16.89 12.25 6.95
CA HIS A 156 -17.02 13.71 7.05
C HIS A 156 -16.24 14.27 8.25
N LYS A 157 -16.29 13.60 9.40
CA LYS A 157 -15.51 13.99 10.58
C LYS A 157 -14.01 13.85 10.37
N VAL A 158 -13.56 12.80 9.68
CA VAL A 158 -12.13 12.66 9.30
C VAL A 158 -11.70 13.84 8.43
N ASP A 159 -12.44 14.09 7.34
CA ASP A 159 -12.12 15.14 6.36
C ASP A 159 -12.13 16.53 7.01
N HIS A 160 -13.17 16.83 7.80
CA HIS A 160 -13.29 18.08 8.54
C HIS A 160 -12.12 18.26 9.51
N PHE A 161 -11.79 17.24 10.31
CA PHE A 161 -10.71 17.34 11.27
C PHE A 161 -9.36 17.56 10.58
N LEU A 162 -9.06 16.82 9.50
CA LEU A 162 -7.85 17.01 8.69
C LEU A 162 -7.77 18.43 8.11
N HIS A 163 -8.90 18.98 7.63
CA HIS A 163 -8.98 20.35 7.15
C HIS A 163 -8.58 21.36 8.24
N THR A 164 -9.12 21.21 9.47
CA THR A 164 -8.76 22.11 10.59
C THR A 164 -7.27 22.06 10.94
N LEU A 165 -6.63 20.89 10.85
CA LEU A 165 -5.19 20.74 11.06
C LEU A 165 -4.39 21.48 9.98
N MET A 166 -4.81 21.37 8.71
CA MET A 166 -4.17 22.06 7.58
C MET A 166 -4.30 23.58 7.70
N GLU A 167 -5.47 24.10 8.06
CA GLU A 167 -5.69 25.53 8.26
C GLU A 167 -4.82 26.09 9.40
N ALA A 168 -4.78 25.40 10.54
CA ALA A 168 -3.95 25.81 11.67
C ALA A 168 -2.46 25.89 11.27
N ARG A 169 -2.00 24.94 10.43
CA ARG A 169 -0.65 24.96 9.87
C ARG A 169 -0.43 26.13 8.91
N ARG A 170 -1.35 26.38 7.98
CA ARG A 170 -1.27 27.52 7.03
C ARG A 170 -1.17 28.85 7.79
N LYS A 171 -2.02 29.07 8.81
CA LYS A 171 -1.99 30.26 9.66
C LYS A 171 -0.64 30.42 10.38
N LYS A 172 -0.07 29.33 10.91
CA LYS A 172 1.26 29.37 11.55
C LYS A 172 2.37 29.76 10.57
N MET A 173 2.40 29.17 9.38
CA MET A 173 3.41 29.50 8.35
C MET A 173 3.28 30.94 7.87
N TRP A 174 2.05 31.44 7.69
CA TRP A 174 1.79 32.83 7.33
C TRP A 174 2.34 33.81 8.38
N ARG A 175 2.09 33.54 9.68
CA ARG A 175 2.65 34.36 10.78
C ARG A 175 4.18 34.38 10.77
N GLN A 176 4.82 33.23 10.54
CA GLN A 176 6.28 33.11 10.47
C GLN A 176 6.86 33.90 9.28
N ARG A 177 6.22 33.83 8.10
CA ARG A 177 6.62 34.64 6.94
C ARG A 177 6.49 36.14 7.22
N LYS A 178 5.38 36.57 7.83
CA LYS A 178 5.18 37.98 8.18
C LYS A 178 6.26 38.51 9.13
N VAL A 179 6.71 37.70 10.10
CA VAL A 179 7.83 38.09 10.98
C VAL A 179 9.12 38.24 10.18
N LEU A 180 9.44 37.31 9.27
CA LEU A 180 10.64 37.40 8.43
C LEU A 180 10.62 38.61 7.49
N GLU A 181 9.46 38.97 6.94
CA GLU A 181 9.26 40.17 6.11
C GLU A 181 9.50 41.49 6.86
N HIS A 182 9.47 41.50 8.20
CA HIS A 182 9.76 42.69 9.02
C HIS A 182 11.21 42.72 9.54
N ILE A 183 12.00 41.67 9.31
CA ILE A 183 13.40 41.55 9.75
C ILE A 183 14.38 41.81 8.59
N CYS A 184 13.91 41.76 7.34
CA CYS A 184 14.64 42.19 6.15
C CYS A 184 14.22 43.61 5.72
#